data_AF-B6BHY9-F1
#
_entry.id   AF-B6BHY9-F1
#
_cell.length_a   1.000
_cell.length_b   1.000
_cell.length_c   1.000
_cell.angle_alpha   90.00
_cell.angle_beta   90.00
_cell.angle_gamma   90.00
#
_symmetry.space_group_name_H-M   'P 1'
#
loop_
_entity.id
_entity.type
_entity.pdbx_description
1 polymer ?
#
loop_
_entity_poly.entity_id
_entity_poly.type
_entity_poly.pdbx_seq_one_letter_code
_entity_poly.pdbx_strand_id
1 'polypeptide(L)'
;MSIKNFIESVRKSLSIDDYEKSGKKKSVKNLLKKLRERENKILKSLKKKLDKKDKKELNEELEIIELQIKNGKKILEKLNS
;
A
#
# COMPACT_ATOMS: atom_id res chain seq x y z
N MET A 1 -17.01 32.40 18.86
CA MET A 1 -16.59 31.12 18.23
C MET A 1 -16.94 29.99 19.18
N SER A 2 -17.63 28.96 18.73
CA SER A 2 -17.79 27.72 19.51
C SER A 2 -16.44 27.00 19.63
N ILE A 3 -16.25 26.18 20.66
CA ILE A 3 -15.03 25.37 20.83
C ILE A 3 -14.76 24.51 19.57
N LYS A 4 -15.83 24.02 18.92
CA LYS A 4 -15.75 23.28 17.65
C LYS A 4 -15.08 24.10 16.55
N ASN A 5 -15.52 25.34 16.35
CA ASN A 5 -14.98 26.21 15.30
C ASN A 5 -13.51 26.59 15.58
N PHE A 6 -13.14 26.73 16.86
CA PHE A 6 -11.76 26.96 17.27
C PHE A 6 -10.87 25.76 16.96
N ILE A 7 -11.28 24.54 17.35
CA ILE A 7 -10.55 23.30 17.06
C ILE A 7 -10.38 23.10 15.55
N GLU A 8 -11.43 23.37 14.76
CA GLU A 8 -11.38 23.24 13.31
C GLU A 8 -10.48 24.29 12.65
N SER A 9 -10.46 25.51 13.17
CA SER A 9 -9.54 26.56 12.71
C SER A 9 -8.08 26.25 13.05
N VAL A 10 -7.80 25.69 14.23
CA VAL A 10 -6.45 25.25 14.62
C VAL A 10 -6.02 24.07 13.75
N ARG A 11 -6.91 23.10 13.50
CA ARG A 11 -6.64 21.95 12.62
C ARG A 11 -6.29 22.36 11.19
N LYS A 12 -7.02 23.36 10.64
CA LYS A 12 -6.73 23.96 9.33
C LYS A 12 -5.43 24.77 9.34
N SER A 13 -5.20 25.59 10.37
CA SER A 13 -4.00 26.44 10.46
C SER A 13 -2.72 25.62 10.64
N LEU A 14 -2.81 24.45 11.25
CA LEU A 14 -1.70 23.51 11.44
C LEU A 14 -1.62 22.47 10.30
N SER A 15 -2.49 22.55 9.28
CA SER A 15 -2.54 21.61 8.15
C SER A 15 -2.50 20.14 8.56
N ILE A 16 -3.12 19.79 9.70
CA ILE A 16 -3.04 18.46 10.31
C ILE A 16 -3.62 17.39 9.37
N ASP A 17 -4.65 17.74 8.60
CA ASP A 17 -5.27 16.84 7.62
C ASP A 17 -4.33 16.49 6.46
N ASP A 18 -3.50 17.44 6.02
CA ASP A 18 -2.50 17.20 4.98
C ASP A 18 -1.34 16.35 5.50
N TYR A 19 -0.96 16.54 6.78
CA TYR A 19 0.02 15.70 7.45
C TYR A 19 -0.45 14.24 7.55
N GLU A 20 -1.69 13.99 7.99
CA GLU A 20 -2.25 12.64 8.04
C GLU A 20 -2.36 11.99 6.65
N LYS A 21 -2.84 12.74 5.65
CA LYS A 21 -2.91 12.26 4.26
C LYS A 21 -1.52 11.91 3.73
N SER A 22 -0.52 12.75 3.98
CA SER A 22 0.86 12.52 3.56
C SER A 22 1.49 11.28 4.24
N GLY A 23 1.22 11.08 5.53
CA GLY A 23 1.67 9.91 6.28
C GLY A 23 1.03 8.62 5.75
N LYS A 24 -0.30 8.61 5.55
CA LYS A 24 -1.03 7.48 4.95
C LYS A 24 -0.50 7.16 3.55
N LYS A 25 -0.28 8.17 2.72
CA LYS A 25 0.30 8.03 1.37
C LYS A 25 1.70 7.43 1.39
N LYS A 26 2.57 7.88 2.32
CA LYS A 26 3.92 7.32 2.50
C LYS A 26 3.88 5.86 2.92
N SER A 27 3.00 5.50 3.85
CA SER A 27 2.81 4.11 4.29
C SER A 27 2.32 3.20 3.16
N VAL A 28 1.34 3.64 2.36
CA VAL A 28 0.85 2.88 1.19
C VAL A 28 1.95 2.71 0.14
N LYS A 29 2.74 3.75 -0.15
CA LYS A 29 3.89 3.65 -1.07
C LYS A 29 4.93 2.65 -0.57
N ASN A 30 5.26 2.67 0.72
CA ASN A 30 6.21 1.73 1.31
C ASN A 30 5.70 0.28 1.26
N LEU A 31 4.42 0.07 1.53
CA LEU A 31 3.80 -1.26 1.43
C LEU A 31 3.83 -1.78 -0.01
N LEU A 32 3.46 -0.94 -0.99
CA LEU A 32 3.55 -1.28 -2.41
C LEU A 32 4.98 -1.63 -2.84
N LYS A 33 5.98 -0.92 -2.34
CA LYS A 33 7.40 -1.24 -2.60
C LYS A 33 7.76 -2.64 -2.10
N LYS A 34 7.38 -2.97 -0.85
CA LYS A 34 7.62 -4.30 -0.28
C LYS A 34 6.90 -5.41 -1.04
N LEU A 35 5.66 -5.18 -1.48
CA LEU A 35 4.90 -6.13 -2.27
C LEU A 35 5.57 -6.40 -3.62
N ARG A 36 6.08 -5.37 -4.32
CA ARG A 36 6.87 -5.55 -5.56
C ARG A 36 8.18 -6.27 -5.33
N GLU A 37 8.87 -6.00 -4.22
CA GLU A 37 10.09 -6.73 -3.86
C GLU A 37 9.79 -8.22 -3.62
N ARG A 38 8.64 -8.54 -3.01
CA ARG A 38 8.17 -9.91 -2.79
C ARG A 38 7.78 -10.60 -4.11
N GLU A 39 7.02 -9.93 -4.96
CA GLU A 39 6.68 -10.36 -6.33
C GLU A 39 7.93 -10.75 -7.11
N ASN A 40 8.95 -9.89 -7.11
CA ASN A 40 10.22 -10.16 -7.78
C ASN A 40 10.97 -11.38 -7.20
N LYS A 41 10.88 -11.60 -5.89
CA LYS A 41 11.48 -12.79 -5.25
C LYS A 41 10.75 -14.06 -5.69
N ILE A 42 9.42 -14.04 -5.73
CA ILE A 42 8.60 -15.17 -6.17
C ILE A 42 8.87 -15.50 -7.63
N LEU A 43 8.91 -14.50 -8.52
CA LEU A 43 9.25 -14.68 -9.93
C LEU A 43 10.66 -15.27 -10.11
N LYS A 44 11.64 -14.86 -9.28
CA LYS A 44 12.97 -15.47 -9.28
C LYS A 44 12.95 -16.91 -8.78
N SER A 45 12.14 -17.22 -7.78
CA SER A 45 11.95 -18.59 -7.28
C SER A 45 11.29 -19.49 -8.32
N LEU A 46 10.27 -18.99 -9.03
CA LEU A 46 9.57 -19.71 -10.10
C LEU A 46 10.45 -20.05 -11.31
N LYS A 47 11.55 -19.33 -11.52
CA LYS A 47 12.55 -19.65 -12.56
C LYS A 47 13.45 -20.84 -12.17
N LYS A 48 13.52 -21.20 -10.90
CA LYS A 48 14.28 -22.36 -10.44
C LYS A 48 13.50 -23.64 -10.68
N LYS A 49 14.21 -24.76 -10.78
CA LYS A 49 13.59 -26.08 -10.82
C LYS A 49 12.93 -26.33 -9.46
N LEU A 50 11.61 -26.25 -9.43
CA LEU A 50 10.78 -26.43 -8.25
C LEU A 50 9.84 -27.61 -8.47
N ASP A 51 9.41 -28.21 -7.38
CA ASP A 51 8.42 -29.28 -7.44
C ASP A 51 7.04 -28.74 -7.82
N LYS A 52 6.17 -29.62 -8.33
CA LYS A 52 4.83 -29.23 -8.81
C LYS A 52 3.99 -28.55 -7.72
N LYS A 53 4.18 -28.98 -6.47
CA LYS A 53 3.51 -28.44 -5.28
C LYS A 53 4.00 -27.03 -4.96
N ASP A 54 5.31 -26.85 -4.84
CA ASP A 54 5.93 -25.54 -4.54
C ASP A 54 5.60 -24.50 -5.62
N LYS A 55 5.55 -24.93 -6.88
CA LYS A 55 5.16 -24.06 -7.99
C LYS A 55 3.72 -23.57 -7.87
N LYS A 56 2.81 -24.42 -7.38
CA LYS A 56 1.40 -24.05 -7.18
C LYS A 56 1.27 -23.03 -6.04
N GLU A 57 1.92 -23.29 -4.90
CA GLU A 57 1.91 -22.38 -3.75
C GLU A 57 2.50 -21.00 -4.09
N LEU A 58 3.60 -20.96 -4.86
CA LEU A 58 4.19 -19.70 -5.31
C LEU A 58 3.30 -18.93 -6.31
N ASN A 59 2.55 -19.63 -7.15
CA ASN A 59 1.58 -18.98 -8.05
C ASN A 59 0.39 -18.41 -7.27
N GLU A 60 -0.12 -19.14 -6.27
CA GLU A 60 -1.17 -18.64 -5.37
C GLU A 60 -0.67 -17.40 -4.59
N GLU A 61 0.57 -17.44 -4.08
CA GLU A 61 1.19 -16.28 -3.42
C GLU A 61 1.33 -15.09 -4.38
N LEU A 62 1.69 -15.34 -5.65
CA LEU A 62 1.81 -14.31 -6.68
C LEU A 62 0.47 -13.63 -6.95
N GLU A 63 -0.61 -14.39 -7.15
CA GLU A 63 -1.96 -13.86 -7.38
C GLU A 63 -2.44 -12.98 -6.23
N ILE A 64 -2.18 -13.41 -4.99
CA ILE A 64 -2.51 -12.61 -3.79
C ILE A 64 -1.74 -11.29 -3.81
N ILE A 65 -0.45 -11.32 -4.10
CA ILE A 65 0.39 -10.11 -4.13
C ILE A 65 -0.06 -9.16 -5.24
N GLU A 66 -0.37 -9.67 -6.44
CA GLU A 66 -0.89 -8.86 -7.54
C GLU A 66 -2.21 -8.17 -7.17
N LEU A 67 -3.13 -8.90 -6.53
CA LEU A 67 -4.39 -8.36 -6.04
C LEU A 67 -4.16 -7.24 -5.00
N GLN A 68 -3.25 -7.46 -4.06
CA GLN A 68 -2.91 -6.46 -3.03
C GLN A 68 -2.21 -5.23 -3.62
N ILE A 69 -1.38 -5.39 -4.66
CA ILE A 69 -0.79 -4.27 -5.41
C ILE A 69 -1.89 -3.45 -6.10
N LYS A 70 -2.86 -4.12 -6.74
CA LYS A 70 -4.00 -3.46 -7.40
C LYS A 70 -4.84 -2.66 -6.39
N ASN A 71 -5.11 -3.24 -5.23
CA ASN A 71 -5.84 -2.56 -4.15
C ASN A 71 -5.04 -1.38 -3.58
N GLY A 72 -3.74 -1.55 -3.35
CA GLY A 72 -2.87 -0.48 -2.86
C GLY A 72 -2.77 0.70 -3.85
N LYS A 73 -2.78 0.44 -5.17
CA LYS A 73 -2.86 1.50 -6.19
C LYS A 73 -4.17 2.28 -6.11
N LYS A 74 -5.32 1.61 -5.99
CA LYS A 74 -6.63 2.28 -5.83
C LYS A 74 -6.69 3.15 -4.56
N ILE A 75 -6.12 2.66 -3.45
CA ILE A 75 -6.03 3.43 -2.20
C ILE A 75 -5.15 4.66 -2.40
N LEU A 76 -4.03 4.52 -3.12
CA LEU A 76 -3.12 5.62 -3.41
C LEU A 76 -3.78 6.69 -4.29
N GLU A 77 -4.58 6.29 -5.29
CA GLU A 77 -5.37 7.21 -6.12
C GLU A 77 -6.37 8.00 -5.26
N LYS A 78 -7.11 7.33 -4.37
CA LYS A 78 -8.05 7.98 -3.44
C LYS A 78 -7.38 8.95 -2.47
N LEU A 79 -6.11 8.70 -2.11
CA LEU A 79 -5.33 9.59 -1.24
C LEU A 79 -4.67 10.75 -2.01
N ASN A 80 -4.70 10.72 -3.36
CA ASN A 80 -4.22 11.79 -4.22
C ASN A 80 -5.34 12.72 -4.70
N SER A 81 -6.60 12.28 -4.69
CA SER A 81 -7.80 13.13 -4.79
C SER A 81 -8.12 13.83 -3.47
#